data_AF-A0AAD6UFJ7-F1
#
_entry.id   AF-A0AAD6UFJ7-F1
#
_cell.length_a   1.000
_cell.length_b   1.000
_cell.length_c   1.000
_cell.angle_alpha   90.00
_cell.angle_beta   90.00
_cell.angle_gamma   90.00
#
_symmetry.space_group_name_H-M   'P 1'
#
loop_
_entity.id
_entity.type
_entity.pdbx_description
1 polymer ?
#
loop_
_entity_poly.entity_id
_entity_poly.type
_entity_poly.pdbx_seq_one_letter_code
_entity_poly.pdbx_strand_id
1 'polypeptide(L)'
;MRSFAAALLLLPAAFAAPRAGPNDQRGPAMNTLANHGYIPRNGIASFEEITLALMEAFNLELIFGANMAANNMDLLQLGKFGDNGPDGDNTVFNVETLVGIKKQNILMDQAANSEFQFAARRMNAAYGEASFLLNVFANGTTKQATLPIIGSFFRNQTFPPNWFRAASPVTGAMNGVAVSALLAAVPTPPGRNNAQGVYVADPAPPPPFNSSFGCAAYFDQLANTPGVLVNTTGIFKKNVELLADIEFQLASANPGCTQKVLPFGPAGE
;
A
#
# COMPACT_ATOMS: atom_id res chain seq x y z
N MET A 1 -27.64 11.71 9.39
CA MET A 1 -26.49 12.61 9.63
C MET A 1 -25.97 12.35 11.03
N ARG A 2 -24.94 11.51 11.18
CA ARG A 2 -24.25 11.35 12.46
C ARG A 2 -23.01 12.22 12.40
N SER A 3 -22.95 13.16 13.33
CA SER A 3 -21.91 14.18 13.44
C SER A 3 -20.54 13.53 13.59
N PHE A 4 -19.58 13.92 12.73
CA PHE A 4 -18.15 13.64 12.90
C PHE A 4 -17.64 14.45 14.09
N ALA A 5 -17.87 13.96 15.30
CA ALA A 5 -17.13 14.44 16.45
C ALA A 5 -15.73 13.83 16.40
N ALA A 6 -14.72 14.67 16.24
CA ALA A 6 -13.31 14.33 16.43
C ALA A 6 -13.09 13.91 17.90
N ALA A 7 -13.38 12.64 18.19
CA ALA A 7 -12.96 12.02 19.43
C ALA A 7 -11.46 11.70 19.26
N LEU A 8 -10.63 12.53 19.89
CA LEU A 8 -9.28 12.18 20.28
C LEU A 8 -9.39 10.99 21.26
N LEU A 9 -9.55 9.78 20.72
CA LEU A 9 -9.46 8.56 21.50
C LEU A 9 -7.99 8.42 21.90
N LEU A 10 -7.71 8.85 23.13
CA LEU A 10 -6.62 8.34 23.94
C LEU A 10 -6.67 6.81 23.80
N LEU A 11 -5.74 6.22 23.04
CA LEU A 11 -5.54 4.77 23.02
C LEU A 11 -5.32 4.37 24.49
N PRO A 12 -6.24 3.63 25.14
CA PRO A 12 -5.98 3.17 26.49
C PRO A 12 -4.71 2.31 26.44
N ALA A 13 -3.85 2.53 27.44
CA ALA A 13 -2.59 1.82 27.61
C ALA A 13 -2.77 0.31 27.34
N ALA A 14 -1.98 -0.22 26.41
CA ALA A 14 -1.74 -1.64 26.19
C ALA A 14 -3.02 -2.52 26.18
N PHE A 15 -3.86 -2.40 25.15
CA PHE A 15 -4.68 -3.55 24.77
C PHE A 15 -3.74 -4.64 24.27
N ALA A 16 -3.43 -5.63 25.12
CA ALA A 16 -2.70 -6.82 24.69
C ALA A 16 -3.57 -7.57 23.68
N ALA A 17 -3.14 -7.56 22.41
CA ALA A 17 -3.80 -8.30 21.35
C ALA A 17 -3.97 -9.77 21.75
N PRO A 18 -5.20 -10.33 21.77
CA PRO A 18 -5.38 -11.76 21.90
C PRO A 18 -4.70 -12.46 20.72
N ARG A 19 -3.98 -13.55 20.98
CA ARG A 19 -3.37 -14.36 19.93
C ARG A 19 -4.45 -14.87 18.96
N ALA A 20 -4.17 -14.81 17.65
CA ALA A 20 -5.10 -15.28 16.63
C ALA A 20 -5.55 -16.73 16.89
N GLY A 21 -6.85 -16.99 16.77
CA GLY A 21 -7.43 -18.32 16.89
C GLY A 21 -7.16 -19.19 15.64
N PRO A 22 -7.46 -20.50 15.70
CA PRO A 22 -7.20 -21.42 14.58
C PRO A 22 -7.95 -21.10 13.26
N ASN A 23 -9.01 -20.30 13.32
CA ASN A 23 -9.88 -19.96 12.16
C ASN A 23 -9.75 -18.50 11.72
N ASP A 24 -8.74 -17.80 12.21
CA ASP A 24 -8.56 -16.37 12.00
C ASP A 24 -7.73 -16.12 10.72
N GLN A 25 -8.24 -15.31 9.80
CA GLN A 25 -7.50 -14.86 8.61
C GLN A 25 -6.65 -13.64 8.94
N ARG A 26 -5.44 -13.59 8.36
CA ARG A 26 -4.42 -12.60 8.71
C ARG A 26 -3.63 -12.16 7.48
N GLY A 27 -3.45 -10.86 7.32
CA GLY A 27 -2.60 -10.21 6.31
C GLY A 27 -1.74 -9.09 6.95
N PRO A 28 -0.58 -8.73 6.39
CA PRO A 28 0.49 -8.00 7.10
C PRO A 28 0.04 -6.72 7.83
N ALA A 29 -0.77 -5.87 7.20
CA ALA A 29 -1.28 -4.62 7.79
C ALA A 29 -2.54 -4.82 8.66
N MET A 30 -3.44 -5.68 8.19
CA MET A 30 -4.79 -5.85 8.73
C MET A 30 -4.81 -6.58 10.07
N ASN A 31 -3.72 -7.28 10.41
CA ASN A 31 -3.58 -8.01 11.66
C ASN A 31 -3.67 -7.09 12.87
N THR A 32 -3.02 -5.91 12.82
CA THR A 32 -3.12 -4.94 13.92
C THR A 32 -4.56 -4.45 14.09
N LEU A 33 -5.28 -4.20 12.98
CA LEU A 33 -6.68 -3.78 13.03
C LEU A 33 -7.59 -4.84 13.66
N ALA A 34 -7.47 -6.10 13.21
CA ALA A 34 -8.25 -7.22 13.76
C ALA A 34 -7.91 -7.46 15.23
N ASN A 35 -6.62 -7.44 15.58
CA ASN A 35 -6.14 -7.65 16.94
C ASN A 35 -6.63 -6.56 17.91
N HIS A 36 -6.88 -5.35 17.44
CA HIS A 36 -7.37 -4.24 18.26
C HIS A 36 -8.88 -3.97 18.10
N GLY A 37 -9.59 -4.78 17.31
CA GLY A 37 -11.05 -4.71 17.18
C GLY A 37 -11.56 -3.60 16.25
N TYR A 38 -10.70 -3.02 15.43
CA TYR A 38 -11.12 -2.08 14.37
C TYR A 38 -11.85 -2.80 13.22
N ILE A 39 -11.53 -4.08 13.00
CA ILE A 39 -12.28 -4.98 12.13
C ILE A 39 -12.61 -6.28 12.91
N PRO A 40 -13.54 -7.12 12.43
CA PRO A 40 -13.81 -8.42 13.04
C PRO A 40 -12.53 -9.22 13.31
N ARG A 41 -12.41 -9.78 14.52
CA ARG A 41 -11.20 -10.48 14.98
C ARG A 41 -10.86 -11.72 14.17
N ASN A 42 -11.85 -12.32 13.51
CA ASN A 42 -11.64 -13.43 12.58
C ASN A 42 -10.96 -13.00 11.27
N GLY A 43 -10.75 -11.69 11.04
CA GLY A 43 -10.09 -11.16 9.85
C GLY A 43 -10.97 -11.15 8.59
N ILE A 44 -12.27 -11.43 8.71
CA ILE A 44 -13.22 -11.37 7.61
C ILE A 44 -14.03 -10.09 7.78
N ALA A 45 -13.78 -9.12 6.91
CA ALA A 45 -14.38 -7.80 6.96
C ALA A 45 -14.84 -7.38 5.57
N SER A 46 -15.93 -6.61 5.52
CA SER A 46 -16.40 -5.95 4.31
C SER A 46 -15.46 -4.82 3.89
N PHE A 47 -15.57 -4.43 2.63
CA PHE A 47 -14.87 -3.26 2.08
C PHE A 47 -15.07 -1.99 2.92
N GLU A 48 -16.30 -1.75 3.38
CA GLU A 48 -16.65 -0.59 4.20
C GLU A 48 -16.01 -0.67 5.60
N GLU A 49 -16.08 -1.83 6.26
CA GLU A 49 -15.44 -2.04 7.57
C GLU A 49 -13.93 -1.80 7.50
N ILE A 50 -13.25 -2.29 6.47
CA ILE A 50 -11.81 -2.06 6.28
C ILE A 50 -11.53 -0.58 6.03
N THR A 51 -12.33 0.08 5.19
CA THR A 51 -12.17 1.51 4.89
C THR A 51 -12.30 2.36 6.15
N LEU A 52 -13.36 2.14 6.94
CA LEU A 52 -13.59 2.86 8.19
C LEU A 52 -12.51 2.55 9.22
N ALA A 53 -12.07 1.30 9.33
CA ALA A 53 -10.99 0.91 10.22
C ALA A 53 -9.67 1.61 9.89
N LEU A 54 -9.31 1.74 8.61
CA LEU A 54 -8.13 2.47 8.16
C LEU A 54 -8.22 3.97 8.49
N MET A 55 -9.40 4.58 8.29
CA MET A 55 -9.65 5.97 8.66
C MET A 55 -9.55 6.16 10.18
N GLU A 56 -10.09 5.24 10.97
CA GLU A 56 -10.09 5.37 12.44
C GLU A 56 -8.71 5.10 13.04
N ALA A 57 -8.07 4.00 12.67
CA ALA A 57 -6.80 3.58 13.23
C ALA A 57 -5.62 4.45 12.76
N PHE A 58 -5.57 4.79 11.47
CA PHE A 58 -4.41 5.45 10.85
C PHE A 58 -4.69 6.87 10.36
N ASN A 59 -5.94 7.35 10.48
CA ASN A 59 -6.36 8.64 9.95
C ASN A 59 -6.14 8.74 8.43
N LEU A 60 -6.42 7.68 7.68
CA LEU A 60 -6.40 7.77 6.21
C LEU A 60 -7.56 8.63 5.72
N GLU A 61 -7.32 9.41 4.67
CA GLU A 61 -8.37 10.10 3.92
C GLU A 61 -9.29 9.09 3.22
N LEU A 62 -10.57 9.41 3.05
CA LEU A 62 -11.60 8.43 2.65
C LEU A 62 -11.26 7.70 1.34
N ILE A 63 -10.94 8.44 0.27
CA ILE A 63 -10.68 7.81 -1.03
C ILE A 63 -9.39 7.01 -1.00
N PHE A 64 -8.39 7.49 -0.26
CA PHE A 64 -7.16 6.76 -0.04
C PHE A 64 -7.39 5.46 0.76
N GLY A 65 -8.08 5.53 1.89
CA GLY A 65 -8.46 4.37 2.70
C GLY A 65 -9.31 3.35 1.94
N ALA A 66 -10.25 3.84 1.11
CA ALA A 66 -11.07 3.01 0.23
C ALA A 66 -10.22 2.28 -0.82
N ASN A 67 -9.28 2.96 -1.47
CA ASN A 67 -8.38 2.31 -2.42
C ASN A 67 -7.47 1.28 -1.74
N MET A 68 -6.99 1.61 -0.55
CA MET A 68 -6.19 0.71 0.28
C MET A 68 -6.98 -0.54 0.70
N ALA A 69 -8.26 -0.39 1.03
CA ALA A 69 -9.17 -1.51 1.27
C ALA A 69 -9.38 -2.36 0.00
N ALA A 70 -9.58 -1.72 -1.16
CA ALA A 70 -9.76 -2.43 -2.44
C ALA A 70 -8.52 -3.24 -2.85
N ASN A 71 -7.33 -2.76 -2.49
CA ASN A 71 -6.04 -3.37 -2.82
C ASN A 71 -5.42 -4.16 -1.66
N ASN A 72 -6.19 -4.44 -0.61
CA ASN A 72 -5.81 -5.23 0.56
C ASN A 72 -4.60 -4.73 1.39
N MET A 73 -4.14 -3.48 1.22
CA MET A 73 -2.97 -2.94 1.93
C MET A 73 -1.82 -3.95 2.04
N ASP A 74 -1.36 -4.47 0.89
CA ASP A 74 -0.28 -5.43 0.90
C ASP A 74 1.02 -4.77 1.39
N LEU A 75 1.69 -5.35 2.40
CA LEU A 75 2.98 -4.89 2.94
C LEU A 75 4.04 -6.01 2.92
N LEU A 76 3.85 -7.03 2.09
CA LEU A 76 4.66 -8.25 2.09
C LEU A 76 6.17 -7.95 1.99
N GLN A 77 6.58 -6.90 1.28
CA GLN A 77 8.00 -6.58 1.08
C GLN A 77 8.67 -5.97 2.32
N LEU A 78 7.88 -5.42 3.24
CA LEU A 78 8.38 -4.73 4.41
C LEU A 78 8.27 -5.54 5.68
N GLY A 79 7.49 -6.62 5.69
CA GLY A 79 7.43 -7.56 6.81
C GLY A 79 8.81 -8.07 7.24
N LYS A 80 9.75 -8.23 6.29
CA LYS A 80 11.15 -8.63 6.58
C LYS A 80 11.93 -7.61 7.42
N PHE A 81 11.55 -6.33 7.37
CA PHE A 81 12.15 -5.27 8.20
C PHE A 81 11.46 -5.12 9.55
N GLY A 82 10.46 -5.94 9.88
CA GLY A 82 9.95 -6.02 11.24
C GLY A 82 11.00 -6.53 12.23
N ASP A 83 11.97 -7.32 11.74
CA ASP A 83 12.96 -8.02 12.57
C ASP A 83 14.37 -7.50 12.45
N ASN A 84 14.79 -7.10 11.25
CA ASN A 84 16.16 -6.68 10.98
C ASN A 84 16.17 -5.40 10.13
N GLY A 85 16.61 -4.29 10.71
CA GLY A 85 16.93 -3.08 9.98
C GLY A 85 18.42 -3.01 9.60
N PRO A 86 18.81 -2.18 8.62
CA PRO A 86 20.21 -2.04 8.18
C PRO A 86 21.17 -1.68 9.32
N ASP A 87 20.71 -0.96 10.34
CA ASP A 87 21.49 -0.57 11.52
C ASP A 87 21.07 -1.33 12.80
N GLY A 88 20.44 -2.50 12.64
CA GLY A 88 19.85 -3.26 13.74
C GLY A 88 18.78 -2.46 14.49
N ASP A 89 18.73 -2.57 15.82
CA ASP A 89 17.75 -1.91 16.70
C ASP A 89 17.75 -0.37 16.59
N ASN A 90 18.84 0.23 16.12
CA ASN A 90 18.97 1.68 15.95
C ASN A 90 18.41 2.18 14.61
N THR A 91 17.90 1.29 13.76
CA THR A 91 17.39 1.67 12.44
C THR A 91 16.25 2.68 12.54
N VAL A 92 16.41 3.77 11.81
CA VAL A 92 15.34 4.73 11.51
C VAL A 92 15.02 4.65 10.02
N PHE A 93 13.77 4.36 9.70
CA PHE A 93 13.27 4.38 8.34
C PHE A 93 12.99 5.81 7.92
N ASN A 94 13.82 6.32 7.03
CA ASN A 94 13.63 7.58 6.31
C ASN A 94 13.80 7.33 4.80
N VAL A 95 13.73 8.38 3.98
CA VAL A 95 13.88 8.24 2.53
C VAL A 95 15.21 7.58 2.15
N GLU A 96 16.33 7.98 2.78
CA GLU A 96 17.66 7.44 2.48
C GLU A 96 17.76 5.95 2.81
N THR A 97 17.33 5.55 4.01
CA THR A 97 17.31 4.14 4.44
C THR A 97 16.48 3.29 3.47
N LEU A 98 15.31 3.80 3.07
CA LEU A 98 14.42 3.10 2.14
C LEU A 98 14.99 3.02 0.73
N VAL A 99 15.69 4.06 0.25
CA VAL A 99 16.40 4.06 -1.02
C VAL A 99 17.49 2.98 -1.04
N GLY A 100 18.29 2.89 0.03
CA GLY A 100 19.31 1.84 0.16
C GLY A 100 18.71 0.44 0.09
N ILE A 101 17.65 0.22 0.89
CA ILE A 101 16.88 -1.03 0.89
C ILE A 101 16.35 -1.38 -0.51
N LYS A 102 15.72 -0.43 -1.21
CA LYS A 102 15.12 -0.68 -2.52
C LYS A 102 16.17 -0.98 -3.58
N LYS A 103 17.27 -0.22 -3.62
CA LYS A 103 18.40 -0.48 -4.54
C LYS A 103 18.93 -1.89 -4.35
N GLN A 104 19.23 -2.27 -3.11
CA GLN A 104 19.79 -3.58 -2.81
C GLN A 104 18.85 -4.71 -3.23
N ASN A 105 17.56 -4.62 -2.86
CA ASN A 105 16.57 -5.65 -3.19
C ASN A 105 16.42 -5.81 -4.72
N ILE A 106 16.26 -4.70 -5.45
CA ILE A 106 16.08 -4.75 -6.91
C ILE A 106 17.31 -5.39 -7.58
N LEU A 107 18.52 -4.99 -7.20
CA LEU A 107 19.75 -5.57 -7.76
C LEU A 107 19.89 -7.07 -7.43
N MET A 108 19.56 -7.47 -6.20
CA MET A 108 19.61 -8.87 -5.78
C MET A 108 18.56 -9.70 -6.52
N ASP A 109 17.34 -9.21 -6.65
CA ASP A 109 16.25 -9.92 -7.32
C ASP A 109 16.52 -10.03 -8.83
N GLN A 110 17.03 -8.96 -9.46
CA GLN A 110 17.46 -8.99 -10.87
C GLN A 110 18.56 -10.03 -11.12
N ALA A 111 19.51 -10.18 -10.18
CA ALA A 111 20.60 -11.14 -10.34
C ALA A 111 20.18 -12.58 -10.02
N ALA A 112 19.31 -12.78 -9.04
CA ALA A 112 18.94 -14.10 -8.53
C ALA A 112 17.74 -14.73 -9.27
N ASN A 113 16.87 -13.94 -9.88
CA ASN A 113 15.63 -14.41 -10.49
C ASN A 113 15.60 -14.11 -12.00
N SER A 114 15.77 -15.15 -12.83
CA SER A 114 15.67 -15.04 -14.29
C SER A 114 14.30 -14.59 -14.79
N GLU A 115 13.26 -14.72 -13.98
CA GLU A 115 11.88 -14.30 -14.26
C GLU A 115 11.48 -13.05 -13.48
N PHE A 116 12.43 -12.26 -12.99
CA PHE A 116 12.14 -11.04 -12.25
C PHE A 116 11.25 -10.09 -13.05
N GLN A 117 10.13 -9.66 -12.46
CA GLN A 117 9.21 -8.70 -13.04
C GLN A 117 9.00 -7.53 -12.08
N PHE A 118 9.19 -6.31 -12.59
CA PHE A 118 9.01 -5.08 -11.85
C PHE A 118 8.30 -4.03 -12.72
N ALA A 119 7.17 -4.44 -13.27
CA ALA A 119 6.26 -3.60 -14.04
C ALA A 119 5.68 -2.43 -13.23
N ALA A 120 5.13 -1.43 -13.91
CA ALA A 120 4.74 -0.15 -13.31
C ALA A 120 3.78 -0.30 -12.12
N ARG A 121 2.77 -1.20 -12.19
CA ARG A 121 1.85 -1.46 -11.08
C ARG A 121 2.57 -1.99 -9.85
N ARG A 122 3.47 -2.97 -10.03
CA ARG A 122 4.19 -3.62 -8.93
C ARG A 122 5.20 -2.67 -8.32
N MET A 123 5.87 -1.91 -9.16
CA MET A 123 6.78 -0.86 -8.75
C MET A 123 6.06 0.20 -7.91
N ASN A 124 4.91 0.69 -8.38
CA ASN A 124 4.09 1.65 -7.62
C ASN A 124 3.65 1.10 -6.27
N ALA A 125 3.15 -0.14 -6.22
CA ALA A 125 2.82 -0.81 -4.97
C ALA A 125 4.05 -0.92 -4.04
N ALA A 126 5.19 -1.38 -4.54
CA ALA A 126 6.39 -1.57 -3.73
C ALA A 126 6.94 -0.25 -3.16
N TYR A 127 6.90 0.85 -3.90
CA TYR A 127 7.29 2.16 -3.38
C TYR A 127 6.20 2.76 -2.46
N GLY A 128 4.92 2.53 -2.76
CA GLY A 128 3.80 2.92 -1.92
C GLY A 128 3.83 2.25 -0.53
N GLU A 129 4.15 0.95 -0.50
CA GLU A 129 4.44 0.19 0.71
C GLU A 129 5.51 0.89 1.56
N ALA A 130 6.63 1.28 0.93
CA ALA A 130 7.74 1.93 1.62
C ALA A 130 7.35 3.30 2.17
N SER A 131 6.56 4.07 1.44
CA SER A 131 6.07 5.36 1.92
C SER A 131 5.05 5.23 3.06
N PHE A 132 4.37 4.08 3.23
CA PHE A 132 3.53 3.85 4.41
C PHE A 132 4.33 3.82 5.70
N LEU A 133 5.60 3.37 5.68
CA LEU A 133 6.45 3.47 6.89
C LEU A 133 6.61 4.93 7.33
N LEU A 134 6.72 5.84 6.37
CA LEU A 134 6.94 7.26 6.59
C LEU A 134 5.66 8.01 6.97
N ASN A 135 4.56 7.72 6.28
CA ASN A 135 3.34 8.51 6.37
C ASN A 135 2.25 7.89 7.25
N VAL A 136 2.22 6.56 7.37
CA VAL A 136 1.16 5.82 8.06
C VAL A 136 1.66 5.29 9.41
N PHE A 137 2.80 4.60 9.43
CA PHE A 137 3.30 3.94 10.63
C PHE A 137 4.25 4.80 11.47
N ALA A 138 4.81 5.88 10.91
CA ALA A 138 5.56 6.84 11.70
C ALA A 138 4.71 7.37 12.85
N ASN A 139 5.32 7.60 14.01
CA ASN A 139 4.61 8.17 15.13
C ASN A 139 4.14 9.59 14.77
N GLY A 140 2.84 9.83 14.88
CA GLY A 140 2.18 11.09 14.51
C GLY A 140 2.71 12.30 15.27
N THR A 141 3.30 12.12 16.45
CA THR A 141 3.89 13.18 17.28
C THR A 141 5.37 13.39 16.95
N THR A 142 6.20 12.34 17.04
CA THR A 142 7.66 12.47 16.84
C THR A 142 8.07 12.49 15.37
N LYS A 143 7.18 12.08 14.46
CA LYS A 143 7.42 11.88 13.02
C LYS A 143 8.51 10.85 12.71
N GLN A 144 8.82 9.97 13.65
CA GLN A 144 9.82 8.93 13.46
C GLN A 144 9.18 7.57 13.14
N ALA A 145 9.79 6.86 12.19
CA ALA A 145 9.54 5.45 11.91
C ALA A 145 10.77 4.65 12.32
N THR A 146 10.86 4.27 13.59
CA THR A 146 12.00 3.48 14.11
C THR A 146 11.72 1.98 14.00
N LEU A 147 12.77 1.15 14.03
CA LEU A 147 12.59 -0.31 14.03
C LEU A 147 11.68 -0.82 15.16
N PRO A 148 11.74 -0.32 16.41
CA PRO A 148 10.77 -0.70 17.43
C PRO A 148 9.31 -0.38 17.06
N ILE A 149 9.06 0.77 16.43
CA ILE A 149 7.70 1.15 15.97
C ILE A 149 7.25 0.21 14.86
N ILE A 150 8.07 0.07 13.81
CA ILE A 150 7.75 -0.77 12.65
C ILE A 150 7.60 -2.23 13.09
N GLY A 151 8.54 -2.75 13.87
CA GLY A 151 8.49 -4.10 14.45
C GLY A 151 7.22 -4.36 15.27
N SER A 152 6.71 -3.37 16.00
CA SER A 152 5.42 -3.55 16.71
C SER A 152 4.26 -3.83 15.74
N PHE A 153 4.18 -3.13 14.61
CA PHE A 153 3.11 -3.34 13.63
C PHE A 153 3.29 -4.67 12.87
N PHE A 154 4.51 -5.00 12.46
CA PHE A 154 4.77 -6.16 11.61
C PHE A 154 4.97 -7.47 12.38
N ARG A 155 5.77 -7.45 13.45
CA ARG A 155 6.10 -8.62 14.27
C ARG A 155 5.03 -8.87 15.32
N ASN A 156 4.71 -7.84 16.10
CA ASN A 156 3.80 -8.00 17.24
C ASN A 156 2.34 -7.83 16.82
N GLN A 157 2.08 -7.22 15.66
CA GLN A 157 0.74 -6.92 15.16
C GLN A 157 -0.06 -6.11 16.20
N THR A 158 0.61 -5.14 16.80
CA THR A 158 0.11 -4.25 17.85
C THR A 158 0.47 -2.80 17.56
N PHE A 159 -0.35 -1.86 18.03
CA PHE A 159 0.06 -0.47 18.12
C PHE A 159 1.22 -0.33 19.14
N PRO A 160 2.33 0.31 18.78
CA PRO A 160 3.44 0.50 19.72
C PRO A 160 3.02 1.36 20.93
N PRO A 161 3.59 1.15 22.12
CA PRO A 161 3.37 2.03 23.26
C PRO A 161 3.71 3.49 22.93
N ASN A 162 2.86 4.42 23.37
CA ASN A 162 3.01 5.87 23.10
C ASN A 162 3.08 6.22 21.60
N TRP A 163 2.57 5.35 20.73
CA TRP A 163 2.35 5.67 19.33
C TRP A 163 1.02 6.39 19.15
N PHE A 164 1.03 7.41 18.31
CA PHE A 164 -0.16 8.18 17.95
C PHE A 164 -0.30 8.16 16.44
N ARG A 165 -1.52 8.00 15.93
CA ARG A 165 -1.81 8.18 14.50
C ARG A 165 -1.55 9.63 14.06
N ALA A 166 -1.42 9.85 12.76
CA ALA A 166 -1.25 11.20 12.21
C ALA A 166 -2.40 12.12 12.65
N ALA A 167 -2.08 13.35 13.09
CA ALA A 167 -3.09 14.32 13.53
C ALA A 167 -3.96 14.85 12.38
N SER A 168 -3.41 14.92 11.17
CA SER A 168 -4.12 15.27 9.94
C SER A 168 -4.32 14.04 9.06
N PRO A 169 -5.39 13.99 8.25
CA PRO A 169 -5.61 12.86 7.36
C PRO A 169 -4.42 12.60 6.43
N VAL A 170 -3.97 11.34 6.35
CA VAL A 170 -2.96 10.89 5.41
C VAL A 170 -3.63 10.67 4.06
N THR A 171 -3.21 11.40 3.04
CA THR A 171 -3.83 11.39 1.71
C THR A 171 -3.00 10.61 0.70
N GLY A 172 -3.64 10.19 -0.40
CA GLY A 172 -2.93 9.60 -1.53
C GLY A 172 -1.88 10.54 -2.14
N ALA A 173 -2.12 11.85 -2.12
CA ALA A 173 -1.16 12.86 -2.59
C ALA A 173 0.11 12.92 -1.72
N MET A 174 -0.04 12.87 -0.39
CA MET A 174 1.12 12.81 0.53
C MET A 174 1.95 11.54 0.27
N ASN A 175 1.28 10.42 0.03
CA ASN A 175 1.95 9.18 -0.33
C ASN A 175 2.66 9.28 -1.69
N GLY A 176 2.01 9.89 -2.68
CA GLY A 176 2.57 10.12 -4.02
C GLY A 176 3.85 10.96 -4.02
N VAL A 177 3.98 11.93 -3.13
CA VAL A 177 5.22 12.71 -2.96
C VAL A 177 6.38 11.83 -2.48
N ALA A 178 6.13 10.99 -1.47
CA ALA A 178 7.15 10.07 -0.95
C ALA A 178 7.53 9.00 -2.00
N VAL A 179 6.55 8.44 -2.72
CA VAL A 179 6.78 7.54 -3.86
C VAL A 179 7.66 8.20 -4.92
N SER A 180 7.37 9.44 -5.30
CA SER A 180 8.14 10.20 -6.29
C SER A 180 9.59 10.42 -5.84
N ALA A 181 9.80 10.74 -4.55
CA ALA A 181 11.14 10.91 -4.00
C ALA A 181 11.95 9.60 -4.02
N LEU A 182 11.32 8.48 -3.69
CA LEU A 182 11.97 7.16 -3.73
C LEU A 182 12.31 6.74 -5.17
N LEU A 183 11.40 6.93 -6.12
CA LEU A 183 11.63 6.64 -7.54
C LEU A 183 12.77 7.48 -8.12
N ALA A 184 12.81 8.77 -7.80
CA ALA A 184 13.89 9.66 -8.27
C ALA A 184 15.27 9.22 -7.77
N ALA A 185 15.34 8.65 -6.55
CA ALA A 185 16.58 8.18 -5.95
C ALA A 185 16.97 6.75 -6.35
N VAL A 186 16.04 5.97 -6.93
CA VAL A 186 16.24 4.58 -7.40
C VAL A 186 15.79 4.48 -8.88
N PRO A 187 16.61 4.96 -9.84
CA PRO A 187 16.19 5.12 -11.23
C PRO A 187 16.22 3.80 -12.01
N THR A 188 15.41 2.83 -11.60
CA THR A 188 15.14 1.60 -12.36
C THR A 188 13.82 1.78 -13.10
N PRO A 189 13.79 1.73 -14.44
CA PRO A 189 12.53 1.82 -15.18
C PRO A 189 11.68 0.56 -14.97
N PRO A 190 10.35 0.63 -15.14
CA PRO A 190 9.50 -0.54 -15.19
C PRO A 190 10.03 -1.54 -16.22
N GLY A 191 10.02 -2.83 -15.89
CA GLY A 191 10.63 -3.84 -16.75
C GLY A 191 10.66 -5.23 -16.15
N ARG A 192 11.37 -6.12 -16.84
CA ARG A 192 11.52 -7.53 -16.46
C ARG A 192 12.83 -8.11 -16.98
N ASN A 193 13.29 -9.20 -16.38
CA ASN A 193 14.34 -10.02 -16.97
C ASN A 193 13.82 -10.75 -18.20
N ASN A 194 14.59 -10.72 -19.29
CA ASN A 194 14.33 -11.51 -20.49
C ASN A 194 14.78 -12.97 -20.30
N ALA A 195 14.60 -13.81 -21.33
CA ALA A 195 14.98 -15.22 -21.28
C ALA A 195 16.48 -15.47 -20.98
N GLN A 196 17.33 -14.45 -21.15
CA GLN A 196 18.76 -14.48 -20.87
C GLN A 196 19.09 -13.93 -19.47
N GLY A 197 18.10 -13.60 -18.64
CA GLY A 197 18.29 -13.02 -17.31
C GLY A 197 18.74 -11.55 -17.34
N VAL A 198 18.62 -10.87 -18.48
CA VAL A 198 18.99 -9.45 -18.61
C VAL A 198 17.75 -8.59 -18.41
N TYR A 199 17.84 -7.60 -17.53
CA TYR A 199 16.74 -6.67 -17.28
C TYR A 199 16.49 -5.75 -18.48
N VAL A 200 15.28 -5.78 -19.00
CA VAL A 200 14.81 -4.97 -20.14
C VAL A 200 13.61 -4.14 -19.69
N ALA A 201 13.61 -2.86 -20.05
CA ALA A 201 12.51 -1.96 -19.75
C ALA A 201 11.25 -2.35 -20.54
N ASP A 202 10.09 -2.27 -19.90
CA ASP A 202 8.80 -2.42 -20.55
C ASP A 202 8.50 -1.22 -21.46
N PRO A 203 7.75 -1.41 -22.56
CA PRO A 203 7.31 -0.30 -23.40
C PRO A 203 6.42 0.66 -22.60
N ALA A 204 6.56 1.96 -22.87
CA ALA A 204 5.69 2.96 -22.28
C ALA A 204 4.21 2.73 -22.71
N PRO A 205 3.24 2.96 -21.81
CA PRO A 205 1.83 2.86 -22.16
C PRO A 205 1.44 3.96 -23.19
N PRO A 206 0.29 3.81 -23.89
CA PRO A 206 -0.16 4.83 -24.83
C PRO A 206 -0.52 6.15 -24.12
N PRO A 207 -0.41 7.31 -24.79
CA PRO A 207 -0.99 8.55 -24.28
C PRO A 207 -2.50 8.41 -24.02
N PRO A 208 -3.04 9.04 -22.95
CA PRO A 208 -2.37 9.94 -22.00
C PRO A 208 -1.67 9.23 -20.83
N PHE A 209 -1.65 7.89 -20.79
CA PHE A 209 -1.18 7.12 -19.63
C PHE A 209 0.35 7.16 -19.43
N ASN A 210 1.11 7.62 -20.41
CA ASN A 210 2.55 7.89 -20.28
C ASN A 210 2.89 9.27 -19.70
N SER A 211 1.90 10.04 -19.26
CA SER A 211 2.08 11.41 -18.73
C SER A 211 2.82 11.48 -17.40
N SER A 212 2.74 10.42 -16.59
CA SER A 212 3.42 10.31 -15.30
C SER A 212 3.54 8.84 -14.89
N PHE A 213 4.48 8.55 -13.98
CA PHE A 213 4.64 7.19 -13.46
C PHE A 213 3.36 6.66 -12.78
N GLY A 214 2.71 7.48 -11.96
CA GLY A 214 1.46 7.07 -11.31
C GLY A 214 0.33 6.78 -12.30
N CYS A 215 0.24 7.53 -13.40
CA CYS A 215 -0.73 7.24 -14.45
C CYS A 215 -0.40 5.95 -15.23
N ALA A 216 0.89 5.70 -15.47
CA ALA A 216 1.35 4.47 -16.09
C ALA A 216 1.05 3.25 -15.20
N ALA A 217 1.24 3.37 -13.90
CA ALA A 217 0.91 2.34 -12.93
C ALA A 217 -0.60 2.07 -12.84
N TYR A 218 -1.43 3.11 -12.89
CA TYR A 218 -2.90 2.97 -12.98
C TYR A 218 -3.32 2.21 -14.24
N PHE A 219 -2.75 2.56 -15.40
CA PHE A 219 -3.04 1.84 -16.65
C PHE A 219 -2.60 0.39 -16.60
N ASP A 220 -1.38 0.11 -16.10
CA ASP A 220 -0.86 -1.24 -15.93
C ASP A 220 -1.73 -2.07 -14.96
N GLN A 221 -2.27 -1.44 -13.90
CA GLN A 221 -3.21 -2.10 -12.98
C GLN A 221 -4.46 -2.61 -13.73
N LEU A 222 -5.08 -1.76 -14.55
CA LEU A 222 -6.27 -2.17 -15.31
C LEU A 222 -5.98 -3.12 -16.47
N ALA A 223 -4.78 -3.03 -17.06
CA ALA A 223 -4.29 -3.98 -18.05
C ALA A 223 -4.04 -5.39 -17.46
N ASN A 224 -3.90 -5.49 -16.14
CA ASN A 224 -3.73 -6.75 -15.42
C ASN A 224 -4.97 -7.13 -14.59
N THR A 225 -6.07 -6.38 -14.73
CA THR A 225 -7.34 -6.71 -14.10
C THR A 225 -8.28 -7.31 -15.15
N PRO A 226 -8.90 -8.48 -14.91
CA PRO A 226 -9.68 -9.18 -15.93
C PRO A 226 -10.78 -8.34 -16.58
N GLY A 227 -10.71 -8.15 -17.90
CA GLY A 227 -11.69 -7.37 -18.66
C GLY A 227 -13.09 -7.98 -18.67
N VAL A 228 -13.20 -9.29 -18.42
CA VAL A 228 -14.50 -9.98 -18.28
C VAL A 228 -15.37 -9.38 -17.17
N LEU A 229 -14.77 -8.72 -16.17
CA LEU A 229 -15.47 -8.03 -15.09
C LEU A 229 -16.39 -6.92 -15.60
N VAL A 230 -16.09 -6.33 -16.77
CA VAL A 230 -16.92 -5.28 -17.40
C VAL A 230 -18.24 -5.83 -17.94
N ASN A 231 -18.31 -7.13 -18.26
CA ASN A 231 -19.50 -7.78 -18.80
C ASN A 231 -20.46 -8.29 -17.71
N THR A 232 -20.12 -8.07 -16.44
CA THR A 232 -20.94 -8.48 -15.31
C THR A 232 -22.25 -7.68 -15.25
N THR A 233 -23.23 -8.14 -14.47
CA THR A 233 -24.55 -7.49 -14.38
C THR A 233 -24.98 -7.29 -12.92
N GLY A 234 -26.06 -6.54 -12.73
CA GLY A 234 -26.66 -6.33 -11.41
C GLY A 234 -25.73 -5.64 -10.41
N ILE A 235 -25.72 -6.15 -9.17
CA ILE A 235 -24.90 -5.61 -8.07
C ILE A 235 -23.41 -5.77 -8.36
N PHE A 236 -23.00 -6.88 -9.00
CA PHE A 236 -21.58 -7.12 -9.25
C PHE A 236 -20.99 -6.07 -10.20
N LYS A 237 -21.73 -5.70 -11.26
CA LYS A 237 -21.33 -4.60 -12.14
C LYS A 237 -21.14 -3.29 -11.39
N LYS A 238 -22.10 -2.93 -10.52
CA LYS A 238 -22.02 -1.71 -9.71
C LYS A 238 -20.78 -1.70 -8.81
N ASN A 239 -20.41 -2.85 -8.24
CA ASN A 239 -19.21 -2.98 -7.42
C ASN A 239 -17.93 -2.81 -8.26
N VAL A 240 -17.87 -3.40 -9.45
CA VAL A 240 -16.75 -3.22 -10.39
C VAL A 240 -16.60 -1.74 -10.78
N GLU A 241 -17.71 -1.07 -11.10
CA GLU A 241 -17.71 0.35 -11.46
C GLU A 241 -17.26 1.25 -10.30
N LEU A 242 -17.75 0.97 -9.08
CA LEU A 242 -17.36 1.67 -7.86
C LEU A 242 -15.86 1.55 -7.58
N LEU A 243 -15.29 0.34 -7.66
CA LEU A 243 -13.86 0.12 -7.43
C LEU A 243 -13.02 0.82 -8.50
N ALA A 244 -13.45 0.77 -9.76
CA ALA A 244 -12.79 1.50 -10.85
C ALA A 244 -12.86 3.02 -10.68
N ASP A 245 -13.96 3.56 -10.10
CA ASP A 245 -14.06 4.99 -9.76
C ASP A 245 -13.08 5.37 -8.65
N ILE A 246 -12.96 4.56 -7.60
CA ILE A 246 -12.02 4.81 -6.50
C ILE A 246 -10.58 4.81 -7.00
N GLU A 247 -10.19 3.83 -7.83
CA GLU A 247 -8.86 3.79 -8.44
C GLU A 247 -8.60 5.02 -9.33
N PHE A 248 -9.57 5.40 -10.17
CA PHE A 248 -9.42 6.55 -11.03
C PHE A 248 -9.33 7.86 -10.26
N GLN A 249 -10.08 8.04 -9.17
CA GLN A 249 -10.00 9.24 -8.36
C GLN A 249 -8.59 9.47 -7.79
N LEU A 250 -7.92 8.41 -7.32
CA LEU A 250 -6.51 8.53 -6.93
C LEU A 250 -5.58 8.74 -8.12
N ALA A 251 -5.81 8.02 -9.22
CA ALA A 251 -4.99 8.16 -10.42
C ALA A 251 -5.05 9.59 -10.98
N SER A 252 -6.21 10.24 -10.94
CA SER A 252 -6.45 11.58 -11.46
C SER A 252 -5.71 12.71 -10.72
N ALA A 253 -5.18 12.43 -9.53
CA ALA A 253 -4.28 13.34 -8.83
C ALA A 253 -2.88 13.38 -9.47
N ASN A 254 -2.54 12.40 -10.32
CA ASN A 254 -1.26 12.38 -11.02
C ASN A 254 -1.29 13.31 -12.24
N PRO A 255 -0.18 14.03 -12.53
CA PRO A 255 -0.09 14.90 -13.69
C PRO A 255 -0.48 14.20 -14.99
N GLY A 256 -1.41 14.80 -15.74
CA GLY A 256 -1.86 14.34 -17.05
C GLY A 256 -2.77 13.11 -17.06
N CYS A 257 -3.12 12.56 -15.90
CA CYS A 257 -3.97 11.37 -15.81
C CYS A 257 -5.47 11.72 -15.82
N THR A 258 -6.04 11.98 -17.00
CA THR A 258 -7.41 12.51 -17.13
C THR A 258 -8.43 11.51 -17.61
N GLN A 259 -8.02 10.31 -18.00
CA GLN A 259 -8.89 9.31 -18.61
C GLN A 259 -9.13 8.13 -17.67
N LYS A 260 -10.40 7.93 -17.30
CA LYS A 260 -10.85 6.68 -16.65
C LYS A 260 -10.82 5.56 -17.68
N VAL A 261 -10.25 4.43 -17.28
CA VAL A 261 -10.36 3.15 -17.98
C VAL A 261 -11.08 2.15 -17.09
N LEU A 262 -11.72 1.15 -17.69
CA LEU A 262 -12.23 -0.02 -16.99
C LEU A 262 -11.23 -1.17 -17.18
N PRO A 263 -11.26 -2.22 -16.34
CA PRO A 263 -10.43 -3.40 -16.54
C PRO A 263 -10.47 -3.93 -17.97
N PHE A 264 -9.31 -4.26 -18.53
CA PHE A 264 -9.18 -4.77 -19.91
C PHE A 264 -8.10 -5.86 -20.04
N GLY A 265 -7.59 -6.36 -18.91
CA GLY A 265 -6.61 -7.41 -18.88
C GLY A 265 -7.16 -8.78 -19.27
N PRO A 266 -6.28 -9.76 -19.48
CA PRO A 266 -6.69 -11.13 -19.76
C PRO A 266 -7.55 -11.68 -18.61
N ALA A 267 -8.49 -12.57 -18.92
CA ALA A 267 -9.07 -13.40 -17.88
C ALA A 267 -7.94 -14.25 -17.29
N GLY A 268 -7.75 -14.17 -15.97
CA GLY A 268 -6.86 -15.12 -15.28
C GLY A 268 -7.38 -16.54 -15.48
N GLU A 269 -6.44 -17.49 -15.60
CA GLU A 269 -6.73 -18.93 -15.49
C GLU A 269 -7.35 -19.29 -14.13
#